data_AF-A0A1X7TV48-F1
#
_entry.id   AF-A0A1X7TV48-F1
#
_cell.length_a   1.000
_cell.length_b   1.000
_cell.length_c   1.000
_cell.angle_alpha   90.00
_cell.angle_beta   90.00
_cell.angle_gamma   90.00
#
_symmetry.space_group_name_H-M   'P 1'
#
loop_
_entity.id
_entity.type
_entity.pdbx_description
1 polymer ?
#
loop_
_entity_poly.entity_id
_entity_poly.type
_entity_poly.pdbx_seq_one_letter_code
_entity_poly.pdbx_strand_id
1 'polypeptide(L)' 'MRNTSLSIATNASDVAVGAVYQQYVHNNWQTLAYFSNSLKLTKRRYSTFDRELFRVIREHDYIS' A
#
# COMPACT_ATOMS: atom_id res chain seq x y z
N MET A 1 16.45 -20.86 -3.73
CA MET A 1 15.33 -19.88 -3.67
C MET A 1 15.75 -18.68 -4.48
N ARG A 2 15.01 -18.29 -5.53
CA ARG A 2 15.33 -17.06 -6.28
C ARG A 2 15.01 -15.87 -5.38
N ASN A 3 16.00 -15.03 -5.10
CA ASN A 3 15.81 -13.82 -4.31
C ASN A 3 15.20 -12.76 -5.21
N THR A 4 13.87 -12.79 -5.33
CA THR A 4 13.10 -11.85 -6.15
C THR A 4 12.81 -10.61 -5.31
N SER A 5 13.09 -9.41 -5.84
CA SER A 5 12.77 -8.17 -5.14
C SER A 5 11.27 -7.98 -5.04
N LEU A 6 10.76 -7.83 -3.81
CA LEU A 6 9.37 -7.56 -3.51
C LEU A 6 9.17 -6.06 -3.30
N SER A 7 8.05 -5.52 -3.77
CA SER A 7 7.69 -4.12 -3.61
C SER A 7 6.18 -3.98 -3.40
N ILE A 8 5.81 -2.97 -2.61
CA ILE A 8 4.43 -2.53 -2.44
C ILE A 8 4.36 -1.12 -3.03
N ALA A 9 3.55 -0.95 -4.08
CA ALA A 9 3.26 0.37 -4.62
C ALA A 9 1.86 0.79 -4.16
N THR A 10 1.70 2.04 -3.72
CA THR A 10 0.44 2.56 -3.18
C THR A 10 -0.04 3.73 -4.03
N ASN A 11 -1.35 3.90 -4.14
CA ASN A 11 -1.96 5.08 -4.75
C ASN A 11 -3.21 5.46 -3.94
N ALA A 12 -3.39 6.73 -3.65
CA ALA A 12 -4.54 7.22 -2.89
C ALA A 12 -5.24 8.35 -3.64
N SER A 13 -6.57 8.37 -3.53
CA SER A 13 -7.44 9.43 -4.02
C SER A 13 -8.32 9.94 -2.86
N ASP A 14 -9.14 10.96 -3.14
CA ASP A 14 -10.10 11.50 -2.17
C ASP A 14 -11.22 10.51 -1.79
N VAL A 15 -11.38 9.44 -2.56
CA VAL A 15 -12.47 8.46 -2.41
C VAL A 15 -12.00 7.08 -2.00
N ALA A 16 -10.78 6.68 -2.37
CA ALA A 16 -10.25 5.35 -2.11
C ALA A 16 -8.73 5.34 -2.06
N VAL A 17 -8.17 4.39 -1.32
CA VAL A 17 -6.75 4.04 -1.33
C VAL A 17 -6.59 2.65 -1.93
N GLY A 18 -5.56 2.48 -2.77
CA GLY A 18 -5.16 1.22 -3.36
C GLY A 18 -3.69 0.92 -3.08
N ALA A 19 -3.34 -0.37 -3.05
CA ALA A 19 -1.97 -0.83 -3.04
C ALA A 19 -1.85 -2.07 -3.92
N VAL A 20 -0.71 -2.22 -4.57
CA VAL A 20 -0.35 -3.41 -5.34
C VAL A 20 0.88 -4.04 -4.73
N TYR A 21 0.78 -5.33 -4.43
CA TYR A 21 1.93 -6.14 -4.05
C TYR A 21 2.49 -6.76 -5.31
N GLN A 22 3.76 -6.47 -5.59
CA GLN A 22 4.40 -6.85 -6.84
C GLN A 22 5.82 -7.37 -6.60
N GLN A 23 6.25 -8.24 -7.49
CA GLN A 23 7.58 -8.82 -7.48
C GLN A 23 8.30 -8.53 -8.78
N TYR A 24 9.61 -8.30 -8.72
CA TYR A 24 10.42 -8.03 -9.90
C TYR A 24 11.09 -9.31 -10.42
N VAL A 25 10.54 -9.90 -11.46
CA VAL A 25 11.01 -11.18 -12.04
C VAL A 25 11.25 -11.01 -13.54
N HIS A 26 12.37 -11.53 -14.06
CA HIS A 26 12.71 -11.49 -15.49
C HIS A 26 12.59 -10.08 -16.09
N ASN A 27 13.19 -9.10 -15.41
CA ASN A 27 13.20 -7.69 -15.79
C ASN A 27 11.81 -7.02 -15.89
N ASN A 28 10.80 -7.58 -15.24
CA ASN A 28 9.44 -7.05 -15.26
C ASN A 28 8.78 -7.12 -13.89
N TRP A 29 7.90 -6.16 -13.60
CA TRP A 29 7.04 -6.20 -12.44
C TRP A 29 5.86 -7.14 -12.68
N GLN A 30 5.71 -8.14 -11.82
CA GLN A 30 4.57 -9.03 -11.80
C GLN A 30 3.73 -8.76 -10.56
N THR A 31 2.45 -8.46 -10.75
CA THR A 31 1.51 -8.28 -9.65
C THR A 31 1.18 -9.63 -9.01
N LEU A 32 1.27 -9.67 -7.69
CA LEU A 32 0.90 -10.82 -6.87
C LEU A 32 -0.48 -10.64 -6.23
N ALA A 33 -0.79 -9.42 -5.78
CA ALA A 33 -2.08 -9.10 -5.18
C ALA A 33 -2.42 -7.62 -5.31
N TYR A 34 -3.72 -7.32 -5.34
CA TYR A 34 -4.27 -5.97 -5.26
C TYR A 34 -5.04 -5.79 -3.95
N PHE A 35 -4.86 -4.64 -3.34
CA PHE A 35 -5.61 -4.20 -2.16
C PHE A 35 -6.26 -2.87 -2.46
N SER A 36 -7.53 -2.71 -2.11
CA SER A 36 -8.22 -1.42 -2.24
C SER A 36 -9.19 -1.25 -1.08
N ASN A 37 -9.23 -0.05 -0.51
CA ASN A 37 -10.15 0.30 0.54
C ASN A 37 -10.81 1.66 0.26
N SER A 38 -12.15 1.69 0.30
CA SER A 38 -12.92 2.92 0.11
C SER A 38 -12.90 3.75 1.39
N LEU A 39 -12.62 5.05 1.24
CA LEU A 39 -12.51 5.98 2.35
C LEU A 39 -13.91 6.48 2.72
N LYS A 40 -14.46 6.00 3.85
CA LYS A 40 -15.70 6.55 4.43
C LYS A 40 -15.53 8.06 4.72
N LEU A 41 -16.61 8.83 4.59
CA LEU A 41 -16.68 10.29 4.78
C LEU A 41 -15.93 10.80 6.03
N THR A 42 -15.93 10.05 7.12
CA THR A 42 -15.24 10.39 8.39
C THR A 42 -13.71 10.43 8.27
N LYS A 43 -13.11 9.74 7.27
CA LYS A 43 -11.66 9.74 7.00
C LYS A 43 -11.23 10.81 5.99
N ARG A 44 -12.16 11.55 5.37
CA ARG A 44 -11.88 12.64 4.40
C ARG A 44 -11.22 13.89 5.01
N ARG A 45 -11.22 14.01 6.34
CA ARG A 45 -10.59 15.14 7.06
C ARG A 45 -9.13 14.94 7.45
N TYR A 46 -8.55 13.76 7.22
CA TYR A 46 -7.10 13.58 7.37
C TYR A 46 -6.41 14.03 6.09
N SER A 47 -5.47 14.97 6.23
CA SER A 47 -4.58 15.40 5.16
C SER A 47 -3.93 14.17 4.52
N THR A 48 -3.68 14.20 3.21
CA THR A 48 -3.03 13.13 2.46
C THR A 48 -1.76 12.62 3.17
N PHE A 49 -1.05 13.52 3.85
CA PHE A 49 0.13 13.27 4.67
C PHE A 49 -0.14 12.41 5.91
N ASP A 50 -1.22 12.67 6.64
CA ASP A 50 -1.57 11.90 7.86
C ASP A 50 -1.96 10.47 7.51
N ARG A 51 -2.53 10.22 6.33
CA ARG A 51 -2.93 8.87 5.92
C ARG A 51 -1.76 7.98 5.56
N GLU A 52 -0.74 8.54 4.90
CA GLU A 52 0.49 7.81 4.61
C GLU A 52 1.26 7.53 5.90
N LEU A 53 1.42 8.54 6.77
CA LEU A 53 2.15 8.41 8.03
C LEU A 53 1.46 7.42 9.00
N PHE A 54 0.14 7.46 9.12
CA PHE A 54 -0.58 6.54 10.01
C PHE A 54 -0.52 5.09 9.53
N ARG A 55 -0.35 4.87 8.22
CA ARG A 55 -0.20 3.51 7.67
C ARG A 55 1.21 2.97 7.88
N VAL A 56 2.25 3.80 7.76
CA VAL A 56 3.63 3.41 8.10
C VAL A 56 3.77 3.06 9.59
N ILE A 57 3.20 3.88 10.48
CA ILE A 57 3.30 3.65 11.94
C ILE A 57 2.57 2.35 12.35
N ARG A 58 1.44 2.02 11.72
CA ARG A 58 0.66 0.82 12.11
C ARG A 58 1.13 -0.50 11.49
N GLU A 59 1.96 -0.50 10.45
CA GLU A 59 2.54 -1.74 9.90
C GLU A 59 3.81 -2.19 10.66
N HIS A 60 4.42 -1.34 11.51
CA HIS A 60 5.57 -1.74 12.34
C HIS A 60 5.18 -2.48 13.63
N ASP A 61 3.98 -2.26 14.17
CA ASP A 61 3.51 -2.91 15.42
C ASP A 61 2.87 -4.29 15.22
N TYR A 62 2.60 -4.71 13.98
CA TYR A 62 2.04 -6.04 13.69
C TYR A 62 3.10 -7.11 13.42
N ILE A 63 4.39 -6.77 13.57
CA ILE A 63 5.53 -7.66 13.42
C ILE A 63 6.49 -7.50 14.61
N SER A 64 5.95 -7.56 15.83
CA SER A 64 6.71 -7.87 17.05
C SER A 64 5.96 -8.86 17.93
#